data_AF-A0A1Y0G3C6-F1
#
_entry.id   AF-A0A1Y0G3C6-F1
#
_cell.length_a   1.000
_cell.length_b   1.000
_cell.length_c   1.000
_cell.angle_alpha   90.00
_cell.angle_beta   90.00
_cell.angle_gamma   90.00
#
_symmetry.space_group_name_H-M   'P 1'
#
loop_
_entity.id
_entity.type
_entity.pdbx_description
1 polymer ?
#
loop_
_entity_poly.entity_id
_entity_poly.type
_entity_poly.pdbx_seq_one_letter_code
_entity_poly.pdbx_strand_id
1 'polypeptide(L)'
;MPVQREPLVLLHGWGCDSQTWQPLLHDLQQFGDLYAIDLPGFGGSESIPFAGLDTVLDLLAQQLPARAVLMGWSLGGMLAVALAARAPEKVSRVITLATNVKFVASADYPAAMPRAINRNFNQQFAADPHQTLKLFTGLLAQGDARERSLLKTLRGIKTGEPNTAWQDALLLLAQLDNRTAFAQLSQPGLHILTEADALVPVSAADELRKLNPHQHIEVLSDSAHAIHWSQPHQVVQLINIFLQPTPGVLDKCKVAQSFSRAARTYDAVAKLQRDVGQHLLQQLPKHLVPHRVIDLGCGTGFFSQQLRQQFPPAELIGVDIAQGMLDFARETHGDLATWLCCDAEQLSLADASVELIFSSLAIQWCTDTDRLFAEIRRVLTPGGVALLATLGPATLHELRHAWQQVDGYVHVNRFETAENLQASIAASDLVLADWQTEQRELHYDRLVDLTRELKALGAHNINAGKPGGLTGRKKIEAFKQAYEQFRRDDALPASYELFYVLVQAPWATSEN
;
A
#
# COMPACT_ATOMS: atom_id res chain seq x y z
N MET A 1 -20.68 -6.00 6.46
CA MET A 1 -20.04 -6.28 7.77
C MET A 1 -19.09 -5.13 8.06
N PRO A 2 -19.05 -4.55 9.28
CA PRO A 2 -18.00 -3.59 9.61
C PRO A 2 -16.64 -4.26 9.40
N VAL A 3 -15.71 -3.57 8.71
CA VAL A 3 -14.33 -4.05 8.55
C VAL A 3 -13.74 -4.16 9.95
N GLN A 4 -13.55 -5.39 10.43
CA GLN A 4 -12.97 -5.65 11.73
C GLN A 4 -11.51 -5.20 11.68
N ARG A 5 -11.19 -4.16 12.45
CA ARG A 5 -9.83 -3.65 12.60
C ARG A 5 -8.98 -4.71 13.30
N GLU A 6 -7.88 -5.13 12.67
CA GLU A 6 -6.99 -6.14 13.24
C GLU A 6 -6.26 -5.55 14.46
N PRO A 7 -6.18 -6.28 15.59
CA PRO A 7 -5.34 -5.90 16.72
C PRO A 7 -3.87 -5.71 16.35
N LEU A 8 -3.19 -4.77 17.01
CA LEU A 8 -1.74 -4.58 16.93
C LEU A 8 -1.11 -5.02 18.25
N VAL A 9 -0.19 -5.97 18.18
CA VAL A 9 0.60 -6.43 19.33
C VAL A 9 2.00 -5.85 19.24
N LEU A 10 2.44 -5.13 20.28
CA LEU A 10 3.69 -4.38 20.33
C LEU A 10 4.68 -5.08 21.27
N LEU A 11 5.85 -5.49 20.76
CA LEU A 11 6.91 -6.20 21.49
C LEU A 11 8.15 -5.30 21.67
N HIS A 12 8.43 -4.87 22.89
CA HIS A 12 9.54 -3.96 23.17
C HIS A 12 10.93 -4.60 22.97
N GLY A 13 11.96 -3.75 22.86
CA GLY A 13 13.36 -4.15 22.81
C GLY A 13 13.95 -4.44 24.19
N TRP A 14 15.15 -5.02 24.23
CA TRP A 14 15.85 -5.31 25.47
C TRP A 14 16.15 -4.02 26.28
N GLY A 15 16.13 -4.13 27.62
CA GLY A 15 16.45 -3.03 28.53
C GLY A 15 15.37 -1.94 28.61
N CYS A 16 14.17 -2.23 28.10
CA CYS A 16 12.99 -1.37 28.10
C CYS A 16 11.74 -2.20 28.47
N ASP A 17 10.58 -1.55 28.47
CA ASP A 17 9.27 -2.18 28.66
C ASP A 17 8.25 -1.56 27.70
N SER A 18 6.98 -1.96 27.81
CA SER A 18 5.85 -1.48 27.01
C SER A 18 5.70 0.05 26.96
N GLN A 19 6.19 0.79 27.95
CA GLN A 19 6.16 2.26 27.94
C GLN A 19 7.00 2.86 26.81
N THR A 20 7.95 2.10 26.25
CA THR A 20 8.75 2.56 25.09
C THR A 20 7.87 2.97 23.91
N TRP A 21 6.66 2.42 23.79
CA TRP A 21 5.75 2.69 22.70
C TRP A 21 4.97 4.00 22.83
N GLN A 22 5.06 4.68 23.98
CA GLN A 22 4.29 5.90 24.28
C GLN A 22 4.20 6.90 23.12
N PRO A 23 5.29 7.21 22.38
CA PRO A 23 5.24 8.20 21.30
C PRO A 23 4.32 7.82 20.14
N LEU A 24 4.04 6.53 19.98
CA LEU A 24 3.22 6.01 18.88
C LEU A 24 1.81 5.64 19.30
N LEU A 25 1.54 5.43 20.60
CA LEU A 25 0.27 4.84 21.07
C LEU A 25 -0.96 5.61 20.57
N HIS A 26 -0.94 6.94 20.67
CA HIS A 26 -2.08 7.77 20.24
C HIS A 26 -2.42 7.57 18.76
N ASP A 27 -1.40 7.56 17.91
CA ASP A 27 -1.58 7.40 16.48
C ASP A 27 -1.89 5.94 16.12
N LEU A 28 -1.29 4.95 16.80
CA LEU A 28 -1.52 3.54 16.49
C LEU A 28 -2.93 3.06 16.86
N GLN A 29 -3.58 3.68 17.86
CA GLN A 29 -4.96 3.36 18.26
C GLN A 29 -5.98 3.52 17.11
N GLN A 30 -5.63 4.28 16.07
CA GLN A 30 -6.50 4.41 14.91
C GLN A 30 -6.61 3.11 14.07
N PHE A 31 -5.63 2.20 14.18
CA PHE A 31 -5.57 0.98 13.36
C PHE A 31 -6.31 -0.22 13.96
N GLY A 32 -6.44 -0.28 15.28
CA GLY A 32 -7.08 -1.38 16.00
C GLY A 32 -6.77 -1.35 17.48
N ASP A 33 -7.22 -2.38 18.20
CA ASP A 33 -6.90 -2.56 19.61
C ASP A 33 -5.39 -2.78 19.78
N LEU A 34 -4.79 -2.07 20.73
CA LEU A 34 -3.34 -2.14 20.98
C LEU A 34 -3.05 -3.03 22.19
N TYR A 35 -2.11 -3.96 22.02
CA TYR A 35 -1.61 -4.85 23.04
C TYR A 35 -0.10 -4.64 23.18
N ALA A 36 0.33 -3.76 24.08
CA ALA A 36 1.75 -3.60 24.40
C ALA A 36 2.14 -4.65 25.45
N ILE A 37 2.91 -5.65 25.05
CA ILE A 37 3.28 -6.78 25.90
C ILE A 37 4.65 -6.53 26.52
N ASP A 38 4.73 -6.65 27.84
CA ASP A 38 5.97 -6.74 28.57
C ASP A 38 6.53 -8.17 28.49
N LEU A 39 7.77 -8.33 28.02
CA LEU A 39 8.46 -9.61 27.99
C LEU A 39 8.66 -10.14 29.43
N PRO A 40 8.85 -11.46 29.65
CA PRO A 40 9.02 -12.01 31.00
C PRO A 40 10.12 -11.31 31.79
N GLY A 41 9.83 -10.88 33.01
CA GLY A 41 10.75 -10.12 33.86
C GLY A 41 11.00 -8.66 33.45
N PHE A 42 10.32 -8.14 32.44
CA PHE A 42 10.31 -6.71 32.10
C PHE A 42 8.98 -6.08 32.53
N GLY A 43 9.00 -4.76 32.76
CA GLY A 43 7.81 -3.98 33.09
C GLY A 43 6.97 -4.61 34.22
N GLY A 44 5.69 -4.85 33.94
CA GLY A 44 4.75 -5.48 34.87
C GLY A 44 4.68 -7.01 34.80
N SER A 45 5.42 -7.66 33.89
CA SER A 45 5.37 -9.11 33.71
C SER A 45 6.15 -9.87 34.77
N GLU A 46 5.67 -11.05 35.14
CA GLU A 46 6.35 -11.95 36.07
C GLU A 46 7.74 -12.34 35.52
N SER A 47 8.73 -12.43 36.42
CA SER A 47 10.09 -12.83 36.07
C SER A 47 10.18 -14.34 35.89
N ILE A 48 9.99 -14.79 34.65
CA ILE A 48 10.14 -16.19 34.23
C ILE A 48 11.48 -16.32 33.47
N PRO A 49 12.33 -17.33 33.78
CA PRO A 49 13.58 -17.55 33.06
C PRO A 49 13.35 -17.79 31.56
N PHE A 50 14.23 -17.23 30.72
CA PHE A 50 14.19 -17.49 29.28
C PHE A 50 14.88 -18.83 29.02
N ALA A 51 14.13 -19.93 29.12
CA ALA A 51 14.61 -21.29 28.86
C ALA A 51 14.75 -21.59 27.35
N GLY A 52 15.26 -20.63 26.58
CA GLY A 52 15.38 -20.69 25.12
C GLY A 52 14.25 -19.98 24.37
N LEU A 53 14.38 -19.95 23.04
CA LEU A 53 13.45 -19.23 22.16
C LEU A 53 12.02 -19.77 22.25
N ASP A 54 11.85 -21.10 22.20
CA ASP A 54 10.53 -21.73 22.14
C ASP A 54 9.67 -21.38 23.35
N THR A 55 10.25 -21.38 24.55
CA THR A 55 9.55 -20.99 25.79
C THR A 55 9.04 -19.56 25.71
N VAL A 56 9.86 -18.62 25.22
CA VAL A 56 9.47 -17.22 25.08
C VAL A 56 8.35 -17.08 24.03
N LEU A 57 8.50 -17.74 22.88
CA LEU A 57 7.47 -17.70 21.84
C LEU A 57 6.16 -18.34 22.31
N ASP A 58 6.18 -19.37 23.15
CA ASP A 58 4.97 -20.00 23.71
C ASP A 58 4.23 -19.04 24.64
N LEU A 59 4.96 -18.36 25.53
CA LEU A 59 4.40 -17.35 26.43
C LEU A 59 3.79 -16.17 25.65
N LEU A 60 4.44 -15.74 24.57
CA LEU A 60 3.91 -14.70 23.69
C LEU A 60 2.69 -15.19 22.88
N ALA A 61 2.73 -16.42 22.37
CA ALA A 61 1.64 -17.02 21.59
C ALA A 61 0.34 -17.19 22.38
N GLN A 62 0.43 -17.36 23.70
CA GLN A 62 -0.71 -17.44 24.61
C GLN A 62 -1.39 -16.08 24.83
N GLN A 63 -0.64 -14.98 24.71
CA GLN A 63 -1.15 -13.62 24.87
C GLN A 63 -1.67 -13.00 23.57
N LEU A 64 -1.38 -13.63 22.43
CA LEU A 64 -1.80 -13.15 21.12
C LEU A 64 -3.32 -13.32 20.90
N PRO A 65 -3.99 -12.32 20.33
CA PRO A 65 -5.32 -12.49 19.74
C PRO A 65 -5.35 -13.59 18.68
N ALA A 66 -6.55 -14.00 18.26
CA ALA A 66 -6.72 -15.06 17.25
C ALA A 66 -6.01 -14.75 15.92
N ARG A 67 -5.95 -13.47 15.55
CA ARG A 67 -5.20 -12.95 14.41
C ARG A 67 -4.81 -11.49 14.66
N ALA A 68 -3.55 -11.12 14.49
CA ALA A 68 -3.06 -9.77 14.79
C ALA A 68 -1.89 -9.34 13.90
N VAL A 69 -1.66 -8.03 13.83
CA VAL A 69 -0.43 -7.44 13.35
C VAL A 69 0.60 -7.52 14.47
N LEU A 70 1.78 -8.09 14.19
CA LEU A 70 2.90 -8.07 15.12
C LEU A 70 3.82 -6.90 14.81
N MET A 71 4.10 -6.07 15.80
CA MET A 71 5.08 -5.00 15.70
C MET A 71 6.13 -5.15 16.79
N GLY A 72 7.41 -5.10 16.44
CA GLY A 72 8.48 -5.25 17.40
C GLY A 72 9.65 -4.31 17.16
N TRP A 73 10.35 -3.95 18.23
CA TRP A 73 11.56 -3.13 18.16
C TRP A 73 12.76 -3.91 18.69
N SER A 74 13.88 -3.89 17.96
CA SER A 74 15.12 -4.56 18.36
C SER A 74 14.89 -6.07 18.65
N LEU A 75 15.20 -6.55 19.86
CA LEU A 75 14.87 -7.91 20.30
C LEU A 75 13.39 -8.28 20.06
N GLY A 76 12.45 -7.38 20.37
CA GLY A 76 11.03 -7.62 20.14
C GLY A 76 10.68 -7.80 18.66
N GLY A 77 11.42 -7.16 17.75
CA GLY A 77 11.27 -7.37 16.30
C GLY A 77 11.79 -8.75 15.88
N MET A 78 12.90 -9.22 16.46
CA MET A 78 13.39 -10.58 16.24
C MET A 78 12.38 -11.63 16.73
N LEU A 79 11.79 -11.40 17.90
CA LEU A 79 10.74 -12.27 18.42
C LEU A 79 9.48 -12.24 17.55
N ALA A 80 9.08 -11.07 17.03
CA ALA A 80 7.95 -10.94 16.12
C ALA A 80 8.13 -11.76 14.83
N VAL A 81 9.31 -11.70 14.21
CA VAL A 81 9.65 -12.52 13.02
C VAL A 81 9.61 -14.01 13.35
N ALA A 82 10.22 -14.43 14.44
CA ALA A 82 10.24 -15.83 14.85
C ALA A 82 8.81 -16.35 15.15
N LEU A 83 7.98 -15.53 15.80
CA LEU A 83 6.59 -15.86 16.13
C LEU A 83 5.71 -15.97 14.89
N ALA A 84 5.88 -15.08 13.91
CA ALA A 84 5.16 -15.09 12.65
C ALA A 84 5.49 -16.31 11.77
N ALA A 85 6.74 -16.76 11.79
CA ALA A 85 7.14 -18.01 11.13
C ALA A 85 6.58 -19.25 11.84
N ARG A 86 6.48 -19.21 13.18
CA ARG A 86 6.05 -20.36 13.99
C ARG A 86 4.54 -20.55 14.06
N ALA A 87 3.78 -19.45 14.11
CA ALA A 87 2.32 -19.45 14.21
C ALA A 87 1.71 -18.56 13.10
N PRO A 88 1.90 -18.91 11.81
CA PRO A 88 1.56 -18.03 10.70
C PRO A 88 0.08 -17.69 10.62
N GLU A 89 -0.79 -18.56 11.11
CA GLU A 89 -2.24 -18.35 11.18
C GLU A 89 -2.67 -17.25 12.15
N LYS A 90 -1.85 -16.98 13.19
CA LYS A 90 -2.11 -15.93 14.18
C LYS A 90 -1.60 -14.55 13.77
N VAL A 91 -0.76 -14.48 12.74
CA VAL A 91 -0.09 -13.23 12.35
C VAL A 91 -0.55 -12.82 10.96
N SER A 92 -1.17 -11.64 10.86
CA SER A 92 -1.59 -11.11 9.56
C SER A 92 -0.46 -10.35 8.86
N ARG A 93 0.36 -9.61 9.62
CA ARG A 93 1.47 -8.77 9.13
C ARG A 93 2.55 -8.63 10.19
N VAL A 94 3.78 -8.33 9.76
CA VAL A 94 4.94 -8.11 10.65
C VAL A 94 5.53 -6.71 10.44
N ILE A 95 5.76 -5.96 11.51
CA ILE A 95 6.45 -4.68 11.47
C ILE A 95 7.67 -4.76 12.40
N THR A 96 8.86 -4.42 11.91
CA THR A 96 10.04 -4.36 12.77
C THR A 96 10.71 -3.00 12.71
N LEU A 97 11.07 -2.47 13.87
CA LEU A 97 11.83 -1.23 14.02
C LEU A 97 13.26 -1.55 14.48
N ALA A 98 14.27 -0.96 13.83
CA ALA A 98 15.68 -1.09 14.20
C ALA A 98 16.07 -2.55 14.56
N THR A 99 15.70 -3.48 13.69
CA THR A 99 15.77 -4.93 13.95
C THR A 99 16.59 -5.60 12.86
N ASN A 100 17.46 -6.52 13.27
CA ASN A 100 18.20 -7.40 12.38
C ASN A 100 17.62 -8.82 12.46
N VAL A 101 17.77 -9.63 11.40
CA VAL A 101 17.42 -11.07 11.43
C VAL A 101 18.41 -11.89 12.23
N LYS A 102 19.64 -11.39 12.41
CA LYS A 102 20.65 -11.98 13.28
C LYS A 102 21.44 -10.88 13.97
N PHE A 103 21.46 -10.89 15.30
CA PHE A 103 22.05 -9.76 16.03
C PHE A 103 23.57 -9.83 16.08
N VAL A 104 24.17 -11.01 16.21
CA VAL A 104 25.62 -11.18 16.34
C VAL A 104 26.24 -11.70 15.04
N ALA A 105 27.28 -11.01 14.58
CA ALA A 105 27.99 -11.34 13.36
C ALA A 105 28.68 -12.71 13.42
N SER A 106 28.63 -13.42 12.30
CA SER A 106 29.35 -14.65 12.03
C SER A 106 30.08 -14.54 10.68
N ALA A 107 30.93 -15.51 10.35
CA ALA A 107 31.71 -15.46 9.11
C ALA A 107 30.83 -15.40 7.85
N ASP A 108 29.65 -16.02 7.91
CA ASP A 108 28.62 -16.08 6.87
C ASP A 108 27.56 -14.97 6.97
N TYR A 109 27.63 -14.11 7.99
CA TYR A 109 26.71 -12.98 8.16
C TYR A 109 27.42 -11.81 8.86
N PRO A 110 28.20 -11.00 8.11
CA PRO A 110 28.98 -9.90 8.69
C PRO A 110 28.14 -8.66 8.99
N ALA A 111 26.94 -8.53 8.41
CA ALA A 111 26.05 -7.37 8.57
C ALA A 111 25.29 -7.36 9.91
N ALA A 112 26.02 -7.51 11.02
CA ALA A 112 25.49 -7.63 12.38
C ALA A 112 26.49 -7.13 13.44
N MET A 113 26.08 -7.09 14.71
CA MET A 113 26.94 -6.65 15.83
C MET A 113 28.20 -7.51 15.93
N PRO A 114 29.41 -6.94 16.01
CA PRO A 114 30.63 -7.71 16.22
C PRO A 114 30.58 -8.56 17.49
N ARG A 115 30.91 -9.85 17.36
CA ARG A 115 30.89 -10.83 18.47
C ARG A 115 31.64 -10.38 19.72
N ALA A 116 32.77 -9.70 19.54
CA ALA A 116 33.55 -9.19 20.67
C ALA A 116 32.82 -8.10 21.46
N ILE A 117 32.11 -7.19 20.76
CA ILE A 117 31.34 -6.11 21.37
C ILE A 117 30.15 -6.69 22.15
N ASN A 118 29.38 -7.59 21.53
CA ASN A 118 28.26 -8.26 22.18
C ASN A 118 28.68 -9.04 23.44
N ARG A 119 29.78 -9.80 23.37
CA ARG A 119 30.31 -10.55 24.51
C ARG A 119 30.74 -9.63 25.65
N ASN A 120 31.43 -8.54 25.33
CA ASN A 120 31.85 -7.55 26.34
C ASN A 120 30.62 -6.92 27.01
N PHE A 121 29.61 -6.52 26.24
CA PHE A 121 28.38 -5.96 26.77
C PHE A 121 27.66 -6.94 27.72
N ASN A 122 27.57 -8.23 27.37
CA ASN A 122 27.00 -9.26 28.24
C ASN A 122 27.78 -9.42 29.56
N GLN A 123 29.12 -9.41 29.50
CA GLN A 123 29.96 -9.49 30.69
C GLN A 123 29.82 -8.26 31.59
N GLN A 124 29.72 -7.07 30.99
CA GLN A 124 29.49 -5.82 31.72
C GLN A 124 28.12 -5.83 32.40
N PHE A 125 27.06 -6.27 31.70
CA PHE A 125 25.73 -6.35 32.29
C PHE A 125 25.71 -7.32 33.47
N ALA A 126 26.35 -8.49 33.36
CA ALA A 126 26.45 -9.45 34.45
C ALA A 126 27.20 -8.90 35.68
N ALA A 127 28.17 -8.00 35.47
CA ALA A 127 28.98 -7.42 36.53
C ALA A 127 28.35 -6.19 37.19
N ASP A 128 27.80 -5.27 36.38
CA ASP A 128 27.13 -4.05 36.82
C ASP A 128 25.96 -3.71 35.86
N PRO A 129 24.75 -4.25 36.14
CA PRO A 129 23.57 -4.01 35.31
C PRO A 129 23.21 -2.53 35.20
N HIS A 130 23.32 -1.77 36.29
CA HIS A 130 22.90 -0.36 36.32
C HIS A 130 23.82 0.53 35.49
N GLN A 131 25.15 0.35 35.63
CA GLN A 131 26.11 1.08 34.81
C GLN A 131 25.96 0.71 33.33
N THR A 132 25.77 -0.57 33.03
CA THR A 132 25.61 -1.06 31.67
C THR A 132 24.36 -0.50 31.00
N LEU A 133 23.24 -0.42 31.72
CA LEU A 133 22.02 0.21 31.21
C LEU A 133 22.20 1.70 30.92
N LYS A 134 22.95 2.42 31.76
CA LYS A 134 23.27 3.83 31.51
C LYS A 134 24.09 4.01 30.21
N LEU A 135 25.02 3.10 29.92
CA LEU A 135 25.77 3.07 28.67
C LEU A 135 24.87 2.71 27.49
N PHE A 136 24.01 1.71 27.66
CA PHE A 136 23.03 1.27 26.67
C PHE A 136 22.10 2.39 26.23
N THR A 137 21.58 3.20 27.16
CA THR A 137 20.76 4.38 26.82
C THR A 137 21.51 5.37 25.92
N GLY A 138 22.83 5.47 26.05
CA GLY A 138 23.68 6.24 25.13
C GLY A 138 23.67 5.65 23.72
N LEU A 139 23.87 4.34 23.59
CA LEU A 139 23.86 3.63 22.30
C LEU A 139 22.51 3.76 21.57
N LEU A 140 21.39 3.83 22.32
CA LEU A 140 20.06 4.01 21.72
C LEU A 140 19.90 5.33 20.95
N ALA A 141 20.63 6.38 21.37
CA ALA A 141 20.56 7.72 20.78
C ALA A 141 21.77 8.05 19.89
N GLN A 142 22.86 7.29 20.00
CA GLN A 142 24.11 7.56 19.33
C GLN A 142 23.93 7.59 17.81
N GLY A 143 24.36 8.67 17.18
CA GLY A 143 24.26 8.88 15.73
C GLY A 143 22.98 9.59 15.28
N ASP A 144 22.01 9.82 16.17
CA ASP A 144 20.78 10.53 15.83
C ASP A 144 21.04 12.03 15.60
N ALA A 145 20.37 12.65 14.62
CA ALA A 145 20.50 14.09 14.39
C ALA A 145 20.07 14.94 15.61
N ARG A 146 19.24 14.36 16.49
CA ARG A 146 18.76 14.93 17.75
C ARG A 146 19.28 14.16 18.97
N GLU A 147 20.46 13.54 18.88
CA GLU A 147 21.08 12.68 19.90
C GLU A 147 20.96 13.25 21.32
N ARG A 148 21.33 14.51 21.55
CA ARG A 148 21.29 15.11 22.90
C ARG A 148 19.89 15.20 23.49
N SER A 149 18.91 15.63 22.69
CA SER A 149 17.51 15.70 23.12
C SER A 149 16.90 14.31 23.31
N LEU A 150 17.20 13.38 22.40
CA LEU A 150 16.75 12.00 22.48
C LEU A 150 17.29 11.32 23.73
N LEU A 151 18.58 11.43 24.00
CA LEU A 151 19.22 10.89 25.21
C LEU A 151 18.61 11.46 26.49
N LYS A 152 18.27 12.75 26.51
CA LYS A 152 17.59 13.38 27.65
C LYS A 152 16.20 12.77 27.86
N THR A 153 15.44 12.56 26.79
CA THR A 153 14.13 11.90 26.83
C THR A 153 14.24 10.48 27.35
N LEU A 154 15.14 9.67 26.78
CA LEU A 154 15.31 8.27 27.14
C LEU A 154 15.72 8.09 28.62
N ARG A 155 16.60 8.96 29.14
CA ARG A 155 16.98 8.95 30.57
C ARG A 155 15.85 9.34 31.53
N GLY A 156 14.80 9.99 31.02
CA GLY A 156 13.62 10.35 31.79
C GLY A 156 12.59 9.23 31.90
N ILE A 157 12.71 8.18 31.08
CA ILE A 157 11.82 7.02 31.08
C ILE A 157 12.18 6.13 32.28
N LYS A 158 11.18 5.78 33.08
CA LYS A 158 11.36 4.84 34.18
C LYS A 158 11.11 3.43 33.67
N THR A 159 12.17 2.64 33.60
CA THR A 159 12.10 1.20 33.34
C THR A 159 12.11 0.42 34.66
N GLY A 160 11.72 -0.85 34.62
CA GLY A 160 11.86 -1.77 35.76
C GLY A 160 13.32 -2.00 36.20
N GLU A 161 13.48 -2.70 37.32
CA GLU A 161 14.79 -3.06 37.88
C GLU A 161 15.40 -4.28 37.19
N PRO A 162 16.73 -4.29 36.95
CA PRO A 162 17.41 -5.43 36.31
C PRO A 162 17.26 -6.70 37.12
N ASN A 163 16.99 -7.80 36.45
CA ASN A 163 16.90 -9.13 37.05
C ASN A 163 17.49 -10.20 36.12
N THR A 164 17.44 -11.47 36.55
CA THR A 164 18.03 -12.58 35.80
C THR A 164 17.43 -12.76 34.40
N ALA A 165 16.14 -12.51 34.22
CA ALA A 165 15.49 -12.62 32.91
C ALA A 165 16.06 -11.61 31.89
N TRP A 166 16.56 -10.45 32.36
CA TRP A 166 17.22 -9.47 31.48
C TRP A 166 18.53 -10.02 30.94
N GLN A 167 19.30 -10.71 31.78
CA GLN A 167 20.54 -11.38 31.36
C GLN A 167 20.24 -12.52 30.39
N ASP A 168 19.21 -13.33 30.68
CA ASP A 168 18.83 -14.43 29.80
C ASP A 168 18.33 -13.93 28.44
N ALA A 169 17.60 -12.80 28.41
CA ALA A 169 17.18 -12.15 27.17
C ALA A 169 18.36 -11.64 26.33
N LEU A 170 19.45 -11.14 26.93
CA LEU A 170 20.68 -10.81 26.19
C LEU A 170 21.34 -12.06 25.61
N LEU A 171 21.37 -13.15 26.37
CA LEU A 171 21.94 -14.41 25.91
C LEU A 171 21.12 -15.01 24.77
N LEU A 172 19.79 -14.91 24.84
CA LEU A 172 18.89 -15.28 23.75
C LEU A 172 19.14 -14.41 22.51
N LEU A 173 19.19 -13.08 22.67
CA LEU A 173 19.49 -12.14 21.59
C LEU A 173 20.81 -12.48 20.88
N ALA A 174 21.84 -12.88 21.64
CA ALA A 174 23.14 -13.27 21.10
C ALA A 174 23.11 -14.57 20.28
N GLN A 175 22.12 -15.44 20.50
CA GLN A 175 21.99 -16.76 19.86
C GLN A 175 20.96 -16.79 18.73
N LEU A 176 20.02 -15.84 18.71
CA LEU A 176 18.96 -15.75 17.73
C LEU A 176 19.47 -15.58 16.29
N ASP A 177 19.03 -16.46 15.39
CA ASP A 177 19.29 -16.43 13.95
C ASP A 177 17.98 -16.71 13.20
N ASN A 178 17.31 -15.64 12.78
CA ASN A 178 16.03 -15.69 12.06
C ASN A 178 16.19 -15.71 10.55
N ARG A 179 17.38 -15.94 9.98
CA ARG A 179 17.56 -15.88 8.52
C ARG A 179 16.62 -16.83 7.78
N THR A 180 16.47 -18.07 8.27
CA THR A 180 15.53 -19.06 7.70
C THR A 180 14.08 -18.62 7.90
N ALA A 181 13.71 -18.20 9.11
CA ALA A 181 12.36 -17.75 9.43
C ALA A 181 11.95 -16.56 8.54
N PHE A 182 12.85 -15.59 8.36
CA PHE A 182 12.64 -14.41 7.55
C PHE A 182 12.51 -14.73 6.06
N ALA A 183 13.38 -15.61 5.54
CA ALA A 183 13.32 -16.07 4.14
C ALA A 183 12.00 -16.79 3.81
N GLN A 184 11.34 -17.39 4.81
CA GLN A 184 10.10 -18.14 4.66
C GLN A 184 8.85 -17.36 5.10
N LEU A 185 8.98 -16.12 5.56
CA LEU A 185 7.85 -15.27 5.92
C LEU A 185 6.94 -15.07 4.70
N SER A 186 5.71 -15.57 4.80
CA SER A 186 4.66 -15.41 3.79
C SER A 186 3.75 -14.21 4.08
N GLN A 187 3.71 -13.76 5.34
CA GLN A 187 3.00 -12.55 5.72
C GLN A 187 3.68 -11.33 5.11
N PRO A 188 2.91 -10.31 4.70
CA PRO A 188 3.48 -9.01 4.38
C PRO A 188 4.23 -8.45 5.59
N GLY A 189 5.39 -7.85 5.35
CA GLY A 189 6.16 -7.18 6.39
C GLY A 189 6.76 -5.85 5.97
N LEU A 190 6.91 -4.98 6.96
CA LEU A 190 7.58 -3.68 6.89
C LEU A 190 8.72 -3.67 7.91
N HIS A 191 9.93 -3.44 7.43
CA HIS A 191 11.13 -3.44 8.25
C HIS A 191 11.82 -2.08 8.12
N ILE A 192 11.80 -1.30 9.19
CA ILE A 192 12.34 0.05 9.25
C ILE A 192 13.69 -0.01 9.97
N LEU A 193 14.78 0.20 9.23
CA LEU A 193 16.14 0.34 9.75
C LEU A 193 16.55 1.82 9.75
N THR A 194 17.71 2.13 10.34
CA THR A 194 18.28 3.47 10.25
C THR A 194 19.72 3.48 9.79
N GLU A 195 20.10 4.62 9.23
CA GLU A 195 21.44 4.86 8.69
C GLU A 195 22.50 4.97 9.79
N ALA A 196 22.16 5.57 10.94
CA ALA A 196 23.10 5.90 12.00
C ALA A 196 22.94 5.02 13.27
N ASP A 197 22.34 3.84 13.15
CA ASP A 197 22.15 2.92 14.27
C ASP A 197 23.48 2.35 14.79
N ALA A 198 23.79 2.57 16.07
CA ALA A 198 24.99 2.06 16.72
C ALA A 198 24.93 0.56 17.08
N LEU A 199 23.74 -0.05 17.03
CA LEU A 199 23.48 -1.43 17.43
C LEU A 199 23.18 -2.36 16.25
N VAL A 200 22.45 -1.88 15.25
CA VAL A 200 22.06 -2.64 14.05
C VAL A 200 22.66 -1.98 12.81
N PRO A 201 23.73 -2.52 12.19
CA PRO A 201 24.35 -1.86 11.06
C PRO A 201 23.38 -1.74 9.88
N VAL A 202 23.34 -0.57 9.23
CA VAL A 202 22.45 -0.30 8.08
C VAL A 202 22.63 -1.29 6.92
N SER A 203 23.82 -1.88 6.78
CA SER A 203 24.11 -2.94 5.80
C SER A 203 23.22 -4.19 5.96
N ALA A 204 22.60 -4.37 7.12
CA ALA A 204 21.59 -5.41 7.31
C ALA A 204 20.41 -5.25 6.34
N ALA A 205 20.05 -4.02 5.97
CA ALA A 205 18.94 -3.75 5.04
C ALA A 205 19.11 -4.48 3.71
N ASP A 206 20.33 -4.49 3.16
CA ASP A 206 20.62 -5.18 1.89
C ASP A 206 20.55 -6.71 2.04
N GLU A 207 20.96 -7.23 3.20
CA GLU A 207 20.82 -8.66 3.49
C GLU A 207 19.35 -9.06 3.66
N LEU A 208 18.52 -8.24 4.31
CA LEU A 208 17.07 -8.48 4.41
C LEU A 208 16.41 -8.51 3.03
N ARG A 209 16.74 -7.54 2.14
CA ARG A 209 16.22 -7.50 0.76
C ARG A 209 16.60 -8.75 -0.04
N LYS A 210 17.82 -9.27 0.14
CA LYS A 210 18.29 -10.52 -0.50
C LYS A 210 17.59 -11.75 0.05
N LEU A 211 17.37 -11.82 1.37
CA LEU A 211 16.79 -12.99 2.02
C LEU A 211 15.31 -13.18 1.69
N ASN A 212 14.54 -12.09 1.59
CA ASN A 212 13.13 -12.15 1.20
C ASN A 212 12.71 -10.90 0.41
N PRO A 213 12.69 -10.97 -0.93
CA PRO A 213 12.32 -9.85 -1.80
C PRO A 213 10.86 -9.37 -1.67
N HIS A 214 9.99 -10.16 -1.04
CA HIS A 214 8.58 -9.82 -0.84
C HIS A 214 8.34 -8.91 0.38
N GLN A 215 9.37 -8.67 1.19
CA GLN A 215 9.30 -7.82 2.38
C GLN A 215 9.69 -6.37 2.06
N HIS A 216 9.00 -5.40 2.67
CA HIS A 216 9.27 -3.98 2.45
C HIS A 216 10.35 -3.49 3.41
N ILE A 217 11.49 -3.05 2.89
CA ILE A 217 12.64 -2.59 3.69
C ILE A 217 12.86 -1.10 3.50
N GLU A 218 12.62 -0.33 4.56
CA GLU A 218 12.79 1.11 4.63
C GLU A 218 14.01 1.48 5.48
N VAL A 219 14.77 2.48 5.06
CA VAL A 219 15.91 3.00 5.82
C VAL A 219 15.70 4.48 6.06
N LEU A 220 15.63 4.87 7.33
CA LEU A 220 15.51 6.27 7.72
C LEU A 220 16.89 6.88 7.96
N SER A 221 17.13 8.02 7.30
CA SER A 221 18.29 8.88 7.60
C SER A 221 18.07 9.68 8.88
N ASP A 222 19.15 10.29 9.39
CA ASP A 222 19.12 11.20 10.53
C ASP A 222 18.52 10.60 11.83
N SER A 223 18.56 9.28 11.97
CA SER A 223 17.99 8.56 13.11
C SER A 223 18.88 7.43 13.63
N ALA A 224 18.83 7.23 14.95
CA ALA A 224 19.50 6.11 15.63
C ALA A 224 18.50 5.00 16.03
N HIS A 225 18.94 4.06 16.87
CA HIS A 225 18.20 2.86 17.24
C HIS A 225 16.79 3.13 17.81
N ALA A 226 16.62 4.18 18.63
CA ALA A 226 15.34 4.54 19.24
C ALA A 226 14.44 5.40 18.32
N ILE A 227 14.21 4.92 17.09
CA ILE A 227 13.52 5.69 16.03
C ILE A 227 12.14 6.20 16.38
N HIS A 228 11.37 5.41 17.12
CA HIS A 228 10.01 5.77 17.50
C HIS A 228 9.97 6.91 18.51
N TRP A 229 11.06 7.18 19.23
CA TRP A 229 11.21 8.36 20.08
C TRP A 229 11.73 9.57 19.30
N SER A 230 12.65 9.34 18.36
CA SER A 230 13.20 10.41 17.54
C SER A 230 12.17 10.88 16.51
N GLN A 231 11.78 10.01 15.58
CA GLN A 231 10.96 10.32 14.40
C GLN A 231 9.58 9.61 14.45
N PRO A 232 8.76 9.82 15.50
CA PRO A 232 7.48 9.11 15.66
C PRO A 232 6.53 9.32 14.48
N HIS A 233 6.45 10.54 13.95
CA HIS A 233 5.58 10.85 12.80
C HIS A 233 5.97 10.08 11.55
N GLN A 234 7.27 9.93 11.26
CA GLN A 234 7.73 9.22 10.08
C GLN A 234 7.53 7.70 10.22
N VAL A 235 7.78 7.16 11.42
CA VAL A 235 7.47 5.76 11.74
C VAL A 235 5.98 5.48 11.57
N VAL A 236 5.11 6.30 12.16
CA VAL A 236 3.65 6.17 12.03
C VAL A 236 3.20 6.31 10.58
N GLN A 237 3.80 7.20 9.79
CA GLN A 237 3.47 7.36 8.38
C GLN A 237 3.76 6.09 7.57
N LEU A 238 4.94 5.48 7.76
CA LEU A 238 5.29 4.22 7.12
C LEU A 238 4.36 3.08 7.54
N ILE A 239 4.07 2.99 8.84
CA ILE A 239 3.12 2.01 9.39
C ILE A 239 1.72 2.23 8.80
N ASN A 240 1.26 3.47 8.70
CA ASN A 240 -0.02 3.79 8.07
C ASN A 240 -0.02 3.31 6.61
N ILE A 241 0.98 3.66 5.82
CA ILE A 241 1.08 3.23 4.41
C ILE A 241 1.02 1.70 4.28
N PHE A 242 1.67 0.98 5.20
CA PHE A 242 1.74 -0.48 5.20
C PHE A 242 0.50 -1.19 5.78
N LEU A 243 -0.11 -0.65 6.84
CA LEU A 243 -1.27 -1.22 7.51
C LEU A 243 -2.59 -0.86 6.86
N GLN A 244 -2.64 0.26 6.15
CA GLN A 244 -3.72 0.46 5.21
C GLN A 244 -3.72 -0.76 4.26
N PRO A 245 -4.88 -1.44 4.05
CA PRO A 245 -4.97 -2.37 2.93
C PRO A 245 -4.46 -1.61 1.72
N THR A 246 -3.46 -2.16 1.01
CA THR A 246 -2.71 -1.56 -0.10
C THR A 246 -3.31 -0.21 -0.47
N PRO A 247 -2.76 0.95 -0.03
CA PRO A 247 -3.48 2.22 -0.14
C PRO A 247 -3.97 2.40 -1.58
N GLY A 248 -5.26 2.14 -1.84
CA GLY A 248 -5.69 1.80 -3.21
C GLY A 248 -6.71 0.68 -3.39
N VAL A 249 -7.15 -0.08 -2.37
CA VAL A 249 -8.41 -0.84 -2.54
C VAL A 249 -9.56 0.19 -2.54
N LEU A 250 -9.86 0.69 -3.72
CA LEU A 250 -11.00 1.53 -4.01
C LEU A 250 -12.25 0.87 -3.43
N ASP A 251 -12.97 1.61 -2.59
CA ASP A 251 -14.29 1.18 -2.14
C ASP A 251 -15.25 1.30 -3.32
N LYS A 252 -15.38 0.22 -4.10
CA LYS A 252 -16.17 0.18 -5.33
C LYS A 252 -17.62 0.63 -5.13
N CYS A 253 -18.21 0.37 -3.96
CA CYS A 253 -19.55 0.88 -3.62
C CYS A 253 -19.56 2.41 -3.55
N LYS A 254 -18.56 3.03 -2.92
CA LYS A 254 -18.44 4.50 -2.90
C LYS A 254 -18.09 5.07 -4.27
N VAL A 255 -17.29 4.36 -5.07
CA VAL A 255 -17.02 4.72 -6.47
C VAL A 255 -18.33 4.78 -7.24
N ALA A 256 -19.10 3.68 -7.24
CA ALA A 256 -20.40 3.59 -7.90
C ALA A 256 -21.37 4.70 -7.44
N GLN A 257 -21.44 4.98 -6.13
CA GLN A 257 -22.27 6.06 -5.60
C GLN A 257 -21.79 7.46 -6.01
N SER A 258 -20.46 7.67 -6.09
CA SER A 258 -19.87 8.94 -6.51
C SER A 258 -20.24 9.25 -7.95
N PHE A 259 -20.03 8.29 -8.85
CA PHE A 259 -20.39 8.43 -10.26
C PHE A 259 -21.91 8.52 -10.46
N SER A 260 -22.71 7.73 -9.74
CA SER A 260 -24.18 7.82 -9.80
C SER A 260 -24.69 9.22 -9.48
N ARG A 261 -24.09 9.92 -8.50
CA ARG A 261 -24.44 11.32 -8.18
C ARG A 261 -23.98 12.31 -9.24
N ALA A 262 -22.91 12.01 -9.96
CA ALA A 262 -22.31 12.88 -10.96
C ALA A 262 -22.99 12.76 -12.34
N ALA A 263 -23.77 11.71 -12.60
CA ALA A 263 -24.30 11.35 -13.92
C ALA A 263 -24.86 12.54 -14.73
N ARG A 264 -25.73 13.37 -14.13
CA ARG A 264 -26.36 14.52 -14.80
C ARG A 264 -25.42 15.69 -15.10
N THR A 265 -24.27 15.76 -14.44
CA THR A 265 -23.27 16.83 -14.63
C THR A 265 -22.00 16.33 -15.31
N TYR A 266 -21.84 15.02 -15.45
CA TYR A 266 -20.61 14.37 -15.89
C TYR A 266 -20.17 14.85 -17.27
N ASP A 267 -21.06 14.78 -18.26
CA ASP A 267 -20.73 15.11 -19.64
C ASP A 267 -20.33 16.58 -19.82
N ALA A 268 -20.77 17.50 -18.96
CA ALA A 268 -20.36 18.90 -19.05
C ALA A 268 -18.87 19.11 -18.71
N VAL A 269 -18.27 18.22 -17.93
CA VAL A 269 -16.90 18.33 -17.41
C VAL A 269 -15.95 17.23 -17.91
N ALA A 270 -16.44 16.26 -18.67
CA ALA A 270 -15.69 15.09 -19.14
C ALA A 270 -14.83 15.33 -20.40
N LYS A 271 -14.15 16.48 -20.53
CA LYS A 271 -13.37 16.79 -21.75
C LYS A 271 -12.24 15.79 -21.97
N LEU A 272 -11.42 15.52 -20.95
CA LEU A 272 -10.32 14.55 -21.05
C LEU A 272 -10.83 13.16 -21.45
N GLN A 273 -11.91 12.70 -20.81
CA GLN A 273 -12.51 11.38 -21.05
C GLN A 273 -13.01 11.26 -22.49
N ARG A 274 -13.62 12.32 -23.03
CA ARG A 274 -14.01 12.35 -24.45
C ARG A 274 -12.81 12.33 -25.37
N ASP A 275 -11.80 13.16 -25.13
CA ASP A 275 -10.61 13.23 -25.99
C ASP A 275 -9.85 11.90 -26.00
N VAL A 276 -9.71 11.24 -24.83
CA VAL A 276 -9.06 9.93 -24.69
C VAL A 276 -9.86 8.83 -25.38
N GLY A 277 -11.18 8.76 -25.13
CA GLY A 277 -11.99 7.72 -25.74
C GLY A 277 -12.19 7.89 -27.24
N GLN A 278 -12.21 9.13 -27.75
CA GLN A 278 -12.19 9.38 -29.20
C GLN A 278 -10.89 8.92 -29.85
N HIS A 279 -9.74 9.17 -29.19
CA HIS A 279 -8.47 8.65 -29.64
C HIS A 279 -8.45 7.12 -29.65
N LEU A 280 -8.92 6.48 -28.57
CA LEU A 280 -9.04 5.02 -28.50
C LEU A 280 -9.97 4.45 -29.59
N LEU A 281 -11.11 5.11 -29.85
CA LEU A 281 -12.08 4.66 -30.87
C LEU A 281 -11.48 4.68 -32.28
N GLN A 282 -10.59 5.64 -32.58
CA GLN A 282 -9.87 5.70 -33.85
C GLN A 282 -8.87 4.56 -34.05
N GLN A 283 -8.45 3.89 -32.96
CA GLN A 283 -7.55 2.74 -33.00
C GLN A 283 -8.27 1.41 -33.22
N LEU A 284 -9.61 1.40 -33.28
CA LEU A 284 -10.37 0.18 -33.55
C LEU A 284 -9.90 -0.52 -34.84
N PRO A 285 -9.69 -1.85 -34.82
CA PRO A 285 -9.28 -2.58 -36.03
C PRO A 285 -10.31 -2.40 -37.14
N LYS A 286 -9.90 -1.81 -38.27
CA LYS A 286 -10.81 -1.42 -39.37
C LYS A 286 -11.55 -2.57 -40.04
N HIS A 287 -11.04 -3.79 -39.88
CA HIS A 287 -11.61 -5.01 -40.47
C HIS A 287 -12.54 -5.75 -39.50
N LEU A 288 -12.70 -5.26 -38.26
CA LEU A 288 -13.55 -5.88 -37.25
C LEU A 288 -15.02 -5.67 -37.59
N VAL A 289 -15.78 -6.77 -37.62
CA VAL A 289 -17.23 -6.75 -37.83
C VAL A 289 -17.88 -7.56 -36.69
N PRO A 290 -17.95 -6.99 -35.47
CA PRO A 290 -18.45 -7.69 -34.31
C PRO A 290 -19.97 -7.83 -34.39
N HIS A 291 -20.48 -8.99 -33.97
CA HIS A 291 -21.90 -9.21 -33.70
C HIS A 291 -22.29 -8.78 -32.29
N ARG A 292 -21.36 -8.78 -31.33
CA ARG A 292 -21.57 -8.30 -29.97
C ARG A 292 -20.42 -7.45 -29.47
N VAL A 293 -20.77 -6.26 -28.98
CA VAL A 293 -19.86 -5.23 -28.47
C VAL A 293 -20.20 -4.90 -27.03
N ILE A 294 -19.19 -4.79 -26.18
CA ILE A 294 -19.30 -4.24 -24.83
C ILE A 294 -18.66 -2.85 -24.79
N ASP A 295 -19.39 -1.90 -24.22
CA ASP A 295 -18.83 -0.64 -23.67
C ASP A 295 -18.65 -0.83 -22.16
N LEU A 296 -17.42 -1.13 -21.73
CA LEU A 296 -17.08 -1.52 -20.36
C LEU A 296 -16.71 -0.29 -19.55
N GLY A 297 -17.56 0.06 -18.58
CA GLY A 297 -17.54 1.36 -17.90
C GLY A 297 -18.20 2.45 -18.75
N CYS A 298 -19.38 2.17 -19.30
CA CYS A 298 -20.02 3.02 -20.31
C CYS A 298 -20.46 4.40 -19.79
N GLY A 299 -20.52 4.60 -18.47
CA GLY A 299 -20.95 5.86 -17.86
C GLY A 299 -22.33 6.28 -18.36
N THR A 300 -22.42 7.52 -18.85
CA THR A 300 -23.65 8.13 -19.39
C THR A 300 -24.06 7.56 -20.76
N GLY A 301 -23.28 6.66 -21.37
CA GLY A 301 -23.56 6.08 -22.68
C GLY A 301 -22.99 6.88 -23.87
N PHE A 302 -22.14 7.88 -23.61
CA PHE A 302 -21.55 8.74 -24.64
C PHE A 302 -20.81 7.96 -25.75
N PHE A 303 -20.02 6.94 -25.37
CA PHE A 303 -19.32 6.09 -26.34
C PHE A 303 -20.18 4.95 -26.88
N SER A 304 -21.16 4.46 -26.12
CA SER A 304 -22.17 3.54 -26.60
C SER A 304 -22.87 4.06 -27.86
N GLN A 305 -23.23 5.35 -27.92
CA GLN A 305 -23.82 5.94 -29.12
C GLN A 305 -22.89 5.86 -30.35
N GLN A 306 -21.59 6.12 -30.16
CA GLN A 306 -20.61 6.08 -31.24
C GLN A 306 -20.31 4.65 -31.69
N LEU A 307 -20.20 3.72 -30.75
CA LEU A 307 -20.06 2.29 -31.03
C LEU A 307 -21.25 1.77 -31.84
N ARG A 308 -22.49 2.20 -31.50
CA ARG A 308 -23.69 1.87 -32.28
C ARG A 308 -23.64 2.42 -33.71
N GLN A 309 -23.09 3.63 -33.92
CA GLN A 309 -22.93 4.20 -35.25
C GLN A 309 -21.88 3.46 -36.08
N GLN A 310 -20.79 3.03 -35.45
CA GLN A 310 -19.71 2.30 -36.11
C GLN A 310 -20.07 0.84 -36.40
N PHE A 311 -20.86 0.21 -35.52
CA PHE A 311 -21.32 -1.17 -35.65
C PHE A 311 -22.86 -1.26 -35.56
N PRO A 312 -23.62 -0.74 -36.54
CA PRO A 312 -25.08 -0.76 -36.50
C PRO A 312 -25.72 -2.14 -36.26
N PRO A 313 -25.25 -3.25 -36.88
CA PRO A 313 -25.88 -4.55 -36.72
C PRO A 313 -25.49 -5.27 -35.42
N ALA A 314 -24.50 -4.75 -34.67
CA ALA A 314 -24.02 -5.41 -33.47
C ALA A 314 -25.03 -5.26 -32.32
N GLU A 315 -25.14 -6.30 -31.50
CA GLU A 315 -25.71 -6.19 -30.17
C GLU A 315 -24.75 -5.39 -29.28
N LEU A 316 -25.23 -4.30 -28.69
CA LEU A 316 -24.43 -3.44 -27.84
C LEU A 316 -24.85 -3.60 -26.38
N ILE A 317 -23.88 -3.87 -25.51
CA ILE A 317 -24.08 -3.98 -24.07
C ILE A 317 -23.27 -2.87 -23.40
N GLY A 318 -23.95 -1.95 -22.71
CA GLY A 318 -23.31 -0.94 -21.87
C GLY A 318 -23.20 -1.47 -20.45
N VAL A 319 -21.98 -1.63 -19.95
CA VAL A 319 -21.70 -2.16 -18.61
C VAL A 319 -21.16 -1.05 -17.73
N ASP A 320 -21.72 -0.85 -16.54
CA ASP A 320 -21.15 0.06 -15.53
C ASP A 320 -21.49 -0.41 -14.12
N ILE A 321 -20.64 -0.11 -13.15
CA ILE A 321 -20.87 -0.43 -11.74
C ILE A 321 -21.82 0.59 -11.07
N ALA A 322 -21.92 1.80 -11.64
CA ALA A 322 -22.73 2.89 -11.14
C ALA A 322 -24.14 2.85 -11.75
N GLN A 323 -25.11 2.35 -11.00
CA GLN A 323 -26.51 2.29 -11.44
C GLN A 323 -27.05 3.66 -11.90
N GLY A 324 -26.69 4.76 -11.24
CA GLY A 324 -27.15 6.10 -11.64
C GLY A 324 -26.60 6.57 -13.00
N MET A 325 -25.44 6.06 -13.42
CA MET A 325 -24.93 6.29 -14.78
C MET A 325 -25.77 5.54 -15.81
N LEU A 326 -26.09 4.27 -15.54
CA LEU A 326 -26.94 3.45 -16.41
C LEU A 326 -28.37 3.96 -16.51
N ASP A 327 -28.91 4.50 -15.42
CA ASP A 327 -30.25 5.09 -15.42
C ASP A 327 -30.28 6.34 -16.32
N PHE A 328 -29.25 7.19 -16.23
CA PHE A 328 -29.09 8.34 -17.13
C PHE A 328 -28.90 7.90 -18.59
N ALA A 329 -28.07 6.88 -18.84
CA ALA A 329 -27.84 6.34 -20.17
C ALA A 329 -29.13 5.79 -20.79
N ARG A 330 -29.93 5.08 -19.99
CA ARG A 330 -31.24 4.56 -20.40
C ARG A 330 -32.25 5.68 -20.67
N GLU A 331 -32.30 6.71 -19.82
CA GLU A 331 -33.15 7.90 -20.03
C GLU A 331 -32.78 8.63 -21.33
N THR A 332 -31.49 8.71 -21.66
CA THR A 332 -30.96 9.52 -22.79
C THR A 332 -30.96 8.75 -24.10
N HIS A 333 -30.60 7.47 -24.08
CA HIS A 333 -30.33 6.66 -25.27
C HIS A 333 -31.33 5.51 -25.46
N GLY A 334 -32.24 5.25 -24.50
CA GLY A 334 -33.26 4.22 -24.60
C GLY A 334 -32.66 2.83 -24.84
N ASP A 335 -33.24 2.10 -25.80
CA ASP A 335 -32.86 0.73 -26.17
C ASP A 335 -31.65 0.66 -27.12
N LEU A 336 -30.85 1.74 -27.22
CA LEU A 336 -29.63 1.75 -28.01
C LEU A 336 -28.63 0.65 -27.59
N ALA A 337 -28.64 0.27 -26.31
CA ALA A 337 -27.86 -0.82 -25.74
C ALA A 337 -28.66 -1.55 -24.66
N THR A 338 -28.26 -2.77 -24.35
CA THR A 338 -28.64 -3.43 -23.10
C THR A 338 -27.76 -2.89 -21.97
N TRP A 339 -28.36 -2.20 -21.01
CA TRP A 339 -27.66 -1.57 -19.89
C TRP A 339 -27.54 -2.53 -18.69
N LEU A 340 -26.32 -2.97 -18.39
CA LEU A 340 -26.03 -3.99 -17.39
C LEU A 340 -25.23 -3.41 -16.21
N CYS A 341 -25.83 -3.43 -15.01
CA CYS A 341 -25.13 -3.04 -13.78
C CYS A 341 -24.26 -4.20 -13.29
N CYS A 342 -22.94 -4.06 -13.39
CA CYS A 342 -22.01 -5.14 -13.10
C CYS A 342 -20.60 -4.61 -12.81
N ASP A 343 -19.83 -5.38 -12.04
CA ASP A 343 -18.40 -5.12 -11.81
C ASP A 343 -17.59 -5.69 -12.99
N ALA A 344 -16.64 -4.91 -13.51
CA ALA A 344 -15.77 -5.34 -14.61
C ALA A 344 -14.92 -6.56 -14.25
N GLU A 345 -14.66 -6.80 -12.96
CA GLU A 345 -13.97 -7.99 -12.44
C GLU A 345 -14.88 -9.21 -12.26
N GLN A 346 -16.18 -9.09 -12.54
CA GLN A 346 -17.17 -10.17 -12.38
C GLN A 346 -18.32 -10.02 -13.38
N LEU A 347 -18.02 -10.13 -14.68
CA LEU A 347 -19.00 -9.89 -15.73
C LEU A 347 -20.09 -10.97 -15.71
N SER A 348 -21.34 -10.54 -15.54
CA SER A 348 -22.54 -11.40 -15.63
C SER A 348 -22.89 -11.78 -17.07
N LEU A 349 -21.89 -12.26 -17.82
CA LEU A 349 -21.98 -12.64 -19.23
C LEU A 349 -21.42 -14.04 -19.44
N ALA A 350 -21.89 -14.71 -20.49
CA ALA A 350 -21.42 -16.05 -20.84
C ALA A 350 -19.97 -16.04 -21.33
N ASP A 351 -19.28 -17.16 -21.15
CA ASP A 351 -17.95 -17.40 -21.71
C ASP A 351 -18.00 -17.29 -23.25
N ALA A 352 -16.90 -16.82 -23.84
CA ALA A 352 -16.70 -16.75 -25.30
C ALA A 352 -17.93 -16.20 -26.06
N SER A 353 -18.48 -15.08 -25.60
CA SER A 353 -19.76 -14.54 -26.09
C SER A 353 -19.67 -13.14 -26.68
N VAL A 354 -18.49 -12.53 -26.67
CA VAL A 354 -18.25 -11.13 -27.08
C VAL A 354 -17.06 -11.07 -28.05
N GLU A 355 -17.15 -10.29 -29.13
CA GLU A 355 -16.03 -10.13 -30.07
C GLU A 355 -15.25 -8.82 -29.88
N LEU A 356 -15.89 -7.80 -29.29
CA LEU A 356 -15.25 -6.51 -28.99
C LEU A 356 -15.60 -6.02 -27.59
N ILE A 357 -14.58 -5.70 -26.82
CA ILE A 357 -14.70 -4.87 -25.61
C ILE A 357 -14.03 -3.53 -25.88
N PHE A 358 -14.74 -2.44 -25.63
CA PHE A 358 -14.22 -1.09 -25.61
C PHE A 358 -14.30 -0.58 -24.18
N SER A 359 -13.21 -0.05 -23.63
CA SER A 359 -13.20 0.56 -22.30
C SER A 359 -12.31 1.79 -22.26
N SER A 360 -12.85 2.93 -21.87
CA SER A 360 -12.09 4.18 -21.80
C SER A 360 -12.19 4.80 -20.42
N LEU A 361 -11.05 4.89 -19.72
CA LEU A 361 -10.89 5.47 -18.40
C LEU A 361 -11.88 4.90 -17.37
N ALA A 362 -12.09 3.59 -17.40
CA ALA A 362 -12.88 2.85 -16.43
C ALA A 362 -12.06 1.83 -15.61
N ILE A 363 -11.12 1.12 -16.24
CA ILE A 363 -10.44 -0.01 -15.59
C ILE A 363 -9.53 0.41 -14.42
N GLN A 364 -9.11 1.67 -14.34
CA GLN A 364 -8.38 2.19 -13.17
C GLN A 364 -9.20 2.19 -11.88
N TRP A 365 -10.51 1.90 -11.97
CA TRP A 365 -11.39 1.74 -10.82
C TRP A 365 -11.49 0.29 -10.33
N CYS A 366 -10.83 -0.65 -11.01
CA CYS A 366 -10.67 -2.04 -10.59
C CYS A 366 -9.57 -2.13 -9.51
N THR A 367 -9.73 -3.10 -8.61
CA THR A 367 -8.83 -3.35 -7.47
C THR A 367 -8.04 -4.65 -7.62
N ASP A 368 -8.44 -5.52 -8.55
CA ASP A 368 -7.85 -6.81 -8.86
C ASP A 368 -7.70 -6.92 -10.39
N THR A 369 -6.51 -6.55 -10.89
CA THR A 369 -6.21 -6.54 -12.32
C THR A 369 -6.11 -7.95 -12.90
N ASP A 370 -5.62 -8.91 -12.13
CA ASP A 370 -5.55 -10.32 -12.56
C ASP A 370 -6.96 -10.85 -12.83
N ARG A 371 -7.90 -10.57 -11.93
CA ARG A 371 -9.31 -10.94 -12.10
C ARG A 371 -9.98 -10.19 -13.25
N LEU A 372 -9.70 -8.89 -13.41
CA LEU A 372 -10.20 -8.10 -14.54
C LEU A 372 -9.78 -8.72 -15.88
N PHE A 373 -8.50 -9.01 -16.07
CA PHE A 373 -8.03 -9.57 -17.33
C PHE A 373 -8.46 -11.02 -17.54
N ALA A 374 -8.59 -11.81 -16.47
CA ALA A 374 -9.21 -13.14 -16.54
C ALA A 374 -10.68 -13.07 -17.00
N GLU A 375 -11.46 -12.10 -16.52
CA GLU A 375 -12.84 -11.91 -16.96
C GLU A 375 -12.93 -11.42 -18.41
N ILE A 376 -12.08 -10.47 -18.81
CA ILE A 376 -11.95 -10.03 -20.21
C ILE A 376 -11.65 -11.24 -21.10
N ARG A 377 -10.67 -12.06 -20.71
CA ARG A 377 -10.33 -13.30 -21.43
C ARG A 377 -11.50 -14.25 -21.53
N ARG A 378 -12.23 -14.46 -20.42
CA ARG A 378 -13.32 -15.43 -20.33
C ARG A 378 -14.47 -15.08 -21.26
N VAL A 379 -14.88 -13.80 -21.30
CA VAL A 379 -16.04 -13.38 -22.11
C VAL A 379 -15.70 -13.20 -23.59
N LEU A 380 -14.44 -12.92 -23.94
CA LEU A 380 -14.01 -12.80 -25.32
C LEU A 380 -14.07 -14.14 -26.06
N THR A 381 -14.66 -14.12 -27.24
CA THR A 381 -14.58 -15.20 -28.24
C THR A 381 -13.12 -15.43 -28.66
N PRO A 382 -12.77 -16.62 -29.18
CA PRO A 382 -11.47 -16.83 -29.81
C PRO A 382 -11.23 -15.81 -30.92
N GLY A 383 -10.09 -15.10 -30.86
CA GLY A 383 -9.77 -14.01 -31.79
C GLY A 383 -10.43 -12.67 -31.48
N GLY A 384 -11.36 -12.60 -30.51
CA GLY A 384 -11.98 -11.37 -30.03
C GLY A 384 -10.97 -10.43 -29.37
N VAL A 385 -11.28 -9.13 -29.37
CA VAL A 385 -10.34 -8.08 -28.95
C VAL A 385 -10.91 -7.17 -27.87
N ALA A 386 -10.04 -6.66 -26.99
CA ALA A 386 -10.36 -5.57 -26.09
C ALA A 386 -9.44 -4.37 -26.32
N LEU A 387 -10.06 -3.20 -26.51
CA LEU A 387 -9.39 -1.90 -26.60
C LEU A 387 -9.64 -1.13 -25.31
N LEU A 388 -8.56 -0.83 -24.61
CA LEU A 388 -8.58 -0.26 -23.27
C LEU A 388 -7.77 1.03 -23.23
N ALA A 389 -8.30 2.08 -22.61
CA ALA A 389 -7.53 3.24 -22.17
C ALA A 389 -7.61 3.38 -20.65
N THR A 390 -6.47 3.55 -20.00
CA THR A 390 -6.37 3.70 -18.53
C THR A 390 -5.32 4.74 -18.15
N LEU A 391 -5.23 5.05 -16.85
CA LEU A 391 -4.29 5.99 -16.27
C LEU A 391 -3.11 5.26 -15.63
N GLY A 392 -1.91 5.86 -15.72
CA GLY A 392 -0.68 5.39 -15.08
C GLY A 392 -0.27 6.20 -13.84
N PRO A 393 0.74 5.73 -13.08
CA PRO A 393 1.16 6.29 -11.79
C PRO A 393 1.62 7.76 -11.84
N ALA A 394 2.09 8.26 -12.98
CA ALA A 394 2.50 9.65 -13.14
C ALA A 394 1.31 10.64 -13.27
N THR A 395 0.08 10.13 -13.33
CA THR A 395 -1.14 10.95 -13.35
C THR A 395 -1.30 11.78 -12.08
N LEU A 396 -1.55 13.08 -12.25
CA LEU A 396 -1.77 14.10 -11.23
C LEU A 396 -0.63 14.15 -10.20
N HIS A 397 0.61 13.98 -10.65
CA HIS A 397 1.78 14.02 -9.77
C HIS A 397 1.96 15.39 -9.11
N GLU A 398 1.56 16.49 -9.76
CA GLU A 398 1.58 17.84 -9.19
C GLU A 398 0.64 17.93 -7.98
N LEU A 399 -0.58 17.39 -8.13
CA LEU A 399 -1.57 17.33 -7.06
C LEU A 399 -1.09 16.47 -5.90
N ARG A 400 -0.47 15.32 -6.21
CA ARG A 400 0.10 14.41 -5.22
C ARG A 400 1.22 15.08 -4.43
N HIS A 401 2.16 15.72 -5.12
CA HIS A 401 3.29 16.42 -4.53
C HIS A 401 2.84 17.61 -3.68
N ALA A 402 1.91 18.44 -4.18
CA ALA A 402 1.40 19.59 -3.44
C ALA A 402 0.71 19.18 -2.13
N TRP A 403 -0.04 18.06 -2.13
CA TRP A 403 -0.66 17.55 -0.90
C TRP A 403 0.33 16.93 0.08
N GLN A 404 1.37 16.23 -0.40
CA GLN A 404 2.43 15.68 0.45
C GLN A 404 3.17 16.74 1.26
N GLN A 405 3.25 17.98 0.75
CA GLN A 405 3.82 19.12 1.50
C GLN A 405 2.90 19.64 2.62
N VAL A 406 1.61 19.28 2.60
CA VAL A 406 0.60 19.79 3.53
C VAL A 406 0.24 18.77 4.60
N ASP A 407 0.06 17.51 4.21
CA ASP A 407 -0.13 16.39 5.13
C ASP A 407 0.22 15.03 4.49
N GLY A 408 0.24 13.98 5.30
CA GLY A 408 0.58 12.62 4.87
C GLY A 408 -0.61 11.79 4.38
N TYR A 409 -1.78 12.38 4.13
CA TYR A 409 -2.95 11.62 3.65
C TYR A 409 -2.86 11.35 2.15
N VAL A 410 -3.57 10.31 1.69
CA VAL A 410 -3.74 10.07 0.26
C VAL A 410 -4.76 11.10 -0.23
N HIS A 411 -4.42 11.88 -1.26
CA HIS A 411 -5.31 12.88 -1.89
C HIS A 411 -5.56 12.64 -3.39
N VAL A 412 -4.80 11.72 -3.99
CA VAL A 412 -4.93 11.29 -5.39
C VAL A 412 -5.03 9.77 -5.39
N ASN A 413 -5.88 9.21 -6.25
CA ASN A 413 -5.93 7.77 -6.43
C ASN A 413 -4.55 7.23 -6.83
N ARG A 414 -4.25 5.99 -6.44
CA ARG A 414 -3.14 5.25 -7.01
C ARG A 414 -3.61 4.61 -8.31
N PHE A 415 -2.70 4.55 -9.26
CA PHE A 415 -2.92 3.98 -10.58
C PHE A 415 -1.88 2.87 -10.78
N GLU A 416 -2.28 1.80 -11.44
CA GLU A 416 -1.41 0.65 -11.69
C GLU A 416 -0.27 1.00 -12.65
N THR A 417 0.89 0.38 -12.44
CA THR A 417 2.05 0.57 -13.31
C THR A 417 1.89 -0.22 -14.62
N ALA A 418 2.64 0.19 -15.65
CA ALA A 418 2.67 -0.54 -16.91
C ALA A 418 3.12 -2.00 -16.69
N GLU A 419 4.13 -2.22 -15.84
CA GLU A 419 4.68 -3.54 -15.54
C GLU A 419 3.63 -4.45 -14.89
N ASN A 420 2.87 -3.93 -13.91
CA ASN A 420 1.81 -4.71 -13.25
C ASN A 420 0.70 -5.07 -14.23
N LEU A 421 0.22 -4.10 -15.03
CA LEU A 421 -0.84 -4.36 -16.02
C LEU A 421 -0.39 -5.37 -17.07
N GLN A 422 0.84 -5.26 -17.57
CA GLN A 422 1.40 -6.20 -18.53
C GLN A 422 1.58 -7.60 -17.92
N ALA A 423 1.97 -7.70 -16.65
CA ALA A 423 2.05 -8.97 -15.94
C ALA A 423 0.67 -9.63 -15.78
N SER A 424 -0.37 -8.87 -15.39
CA SER A 424 -1.74 -9.38 -15.30
C SER A 424 -2.29 -9.81 -16.67
N ILE A 425 -2.00 -9.07 -17.74
CA ILE A 425 -2.36 -9.46 -19.12
C ILE A 425 -1.69 -10.78 -19.47
N ALA A 426 -0.37 -10.91 -19.23
CA ALA A 426 0.37 -12.13 -19.53
C ALA A 426 -0.12 -13.35 -18.72
N ALA A 427 -0.57 -13.14 -17.48
CA ALA A 427 -1.14 -14.18 -16.64
C ALA A 427 -2.56 -14.62 -17.06
N SER A 428 -3.21 -13.88 -17.95
CA SER A 428 -4.61 -14.09 -18.36
C SER A 428 -4.80 -14.85 -19.69
N ASP A 429 -3.73 -15.39 -20.29
CA ASP A 429 -3.72 -15.99 -21.63
C ASP A 429 -4.13 -15.02 -22.78
N LEU A 430 -4.24 -13.73 -22.51
CA LEU A 430 -4.45 -12.71 -23.54
C LEU A 430 -3.13 -12.38 -24.26
N VAL A 431 -3.22 -12.15 -25.56
CA VAL A 431 -2.09 -11.65 -26.36
C VAL A 431 -2.11 -10.13 -26.34
N LEU A 432 -1.04 -9.51 -25.82
CA LEU A 432 -0.81 -8.07 -25.95
C LEU A 432 -0.44 -7.74 -27.39
N ALA A 433 -1.37 -7.16 -28.15
CA ALA A 433 -1.18 -6.86 -29.56
C ALA A 433 -0.62 -5.45 -29.80
N ASP A 434 -0.99 -4.48 -28.97
CA ASP A 434 -0.41 -3.13 -29.00
C ASP A 434 -0.42 -2.48 -27.61
N TRP A 435 0.60 -1.65 -27.35
CA TRP A 435 0.72 -0.85 -26.13
C TRP A 435 1.30 0.52 -26.47
N GLN A 436 0.57 1.57 -26.13
CA GLN A 436 1.02 2.95 -26.30
C GLN A 436 0.92 3.72 -25.00
N THR A 437 1.92 4.57 -24.75
CA THR A 437 1.96 5.46 -23.58
C THR A 437 1.96 6.90 -24.05
N GLU A 438 1.10 7.72 -23.47
CA GLU A 438 1.01 9.15 -23.75
C GLU A 438 1.06 9.96 -22.44
N GLN A 439 1.81 11.05 -22.43
CA GLN A 439 1.75 12.07 -21.39
C GLN A 439 0.93 13.24 -21.91
N ARG A 440 -0.18 13.56 -21.22
CA ARG A 440 -1.08 14.65 -21.60
C ARG A 440 -1.21 15.65 -20.47
N GLU A 441 -1.01 16.92 -20.77
CA GLU A 441 -1.09 18.01 -19.80
C GLU A 441 -2.33 18.88 -20.07
N LEU A 442 -3.16 19.05 -19.06
CA LEU A 442 -4.25 20.03 -19.07
C LEU A 442 -3.81 21.28 -18.31
N HIS A 443 -4.24 22.44 -18.80
CA HIS A 443 -3.81 23.74 -18.29
C HIS A 443 -5.01 24.50 -17.68
N TYR A 444 -4.79 25.04 -16.48
CA TYR A 444 -5.82 25.74 -15.71
C TYR A 444 -5.33 27.10 -15.24
N ASP A 445 -6.13 28.15 -15.43
CA ASP A 445 -5.81 29.47 -14.89
C ASP A 445 -5.73 29.45 -13.36
N ARG A 446 -6.66 28.71 -12.73
CA ARG A 446 -6.83 28.63 -11.27
C ARG A 446 -7.00 27.20 -10.79
N LEU A 447 -6.33 26.86 -9.69
CA LEU A 447 -6.42 25.54 -9.03
C LEU A 447 -7.84 25.15 -8.60
N VAL A 448 -8.68 26.14 -8.31
CA VAL A 448 -10.09 25.92 -7.94
C VAL A 448 -10.88 25.32 -9.09
N ASP A 449 -10.51 25.61 -10.34
CA ASP A 449 -11.19 25.09 -11.51
C ASP A 449 -10.83 23.61 -11.73
N LEU A 450 -9.55 23.25 -11.64
CA LEU A 450 -9.07 21.85 -11.63
C LEU A 450 -9.76 21.01 -10.55
N THR A 451 -9.72 21.46 -9.29
CA THR A 451 -10.30 20.70 -8.16
C THR A 451 -11.82 20.59 -8.24
N ARG A 452 -12.50 21.58 -8.83
CA ARG A 452 -13.94 21.53 -9.08
C ARG A 452 -14.27 20.54 -10.20
N GLU A 453 -13.49 20.52 -11.27
CA GLU A 453 -13.66 19.58 -12.38
C GLU A 453 -13.52 18.14 -11.89
N LEU A 454 -12.44 17.81 -11.17
CA LEU A 454 -12.23 16.47 -10.58
C LEU A 454 -13.38 16.05 -9.65
N LYS A 455 -13.94 17.00 -8.89
CA LYS A 455 -15.09 16.74 -8.01
C LYS A 455 -16.38 16.51 -8.80
N ALA A 456 -16.63 17.32 -9.82
CA ALA A 456 -17.82 17.24 -10.67
C ALA A 456 -17.84 15.95 -11.52
N LEU A 457 -16.67 15.46 -11.92
CA LEU A 457 -16.51 14.15 -12.58
C LEU A 457 -16.85 12.96 -11.68
N GLY A 458 -16.96 13.15 -10.37
CA GLY A 458 -17.02 12.04 -9.41
C GLY A 458 -15.66 11.37 -9.16
N ALA A 459 -14.61 11.79 -9.88
CA ALA A 459 -13.23 11.29 -9.82
C ALA A 459 -12.37 11.93 -8.72
N HIS A 460 -12.99 12.44 -7.66
CA HIS A 460 -12.26 12.90 -6.48
C HIS A 460 -11.77 11.70 -5.66
N ASN A 461 -10.84 11.89 -4.72
CA ASN A 461 -10.31 10.78 -3.95
C ASN A 461 -11.38 10.08 -3.09
N ILE A 462 -11.55 8.77 -3.33
CA ILE A 462 -12.52 7.85 -2.70
C ILE A 462 -11.83 6.86 -1.72
N ASN A 463 -10.49 6.92 -1.58
CA ASN A 463 -9.71 6.01 -0.75
C ASN A 463 -10.00 6.14 0.76
N ALA A 464 -9.82 5.04 1.48
CA ALA A 464 -9.99 4.96 2.93
C ALA A 464 -8.97 5.82 3.74
N GLY A 465 -7.87 6.24 3.12
CA GLY A 465 -6.83 7.10 3.71
C GLY A 465 -7.05 8.61 3.58
N LYS A 466 -8.28 9.05 3.25
CA LYS A 466 -8.65 10.47 3.18
C LYS A 466 -8.90 11.04 4.59
N PRO A 467 -8.55 12.31 4.88
CA PRO A 467 -8.91 12.94 6.15
C PRO A 467 -10.44 12.93 6.35
N GLY A 468 -10.89 12.53 7.54
CA GLY A 468 -12.28 12.69 7.96
C GLY A 468 -12.60 14.16 8.24
N GLY A 469 -13.62 14.71 7.57
CA GLY A 469 -14.09 16.08 7.79
C GLY A 469 -13.67 17.10 6.71
N LEU A 470 -14.03 18.37 6.92
CA LEU A 470 -13.67 19.46 6.01
C LEU A 470 -12.20 19.86 6.19
N THR A 471 -11.46 19.98 5.08
CA THR A 471 -10.10 20.51 5.10
C THR A 471 -10.09 21.94 5.67
N GLY A 472 -9.34 22.15 6.75
CA GLY A 472 -9.24 23.46 7.39
C GLY A 472 -8.64 24.53 6.46
N ARG A 473 -9.08 25.78 6.62
CA ARG A 473 -8.69 26.91 5.75
C ARG A 473 -7.17 27.07 5.61
N LYS A 474 -6.40 26.86 6.68
CA LYS A 474 -4.92 26.93 6.66
C LYS A 474 -4.30 25.86 5.74
N LYS A 475 -4.84 24.63 5.77
CA LYS A 475 -4.37 23.53 4.90
C LYS A 475 -4.69 23.81 3.44
N ILE A 476 -5.89 24.35 3.15
CA ILE A 476 -6.27 24.75 1.79
C ILE A 476 -5.31 25.82 1.25
N GLU A 477 -4.93 26.79 2.08
CA GLU A 477 -4.00 27.84 1.67
C GLU A 477 -2.59 27.30 1.43
N ALA A 478 -2.09 26.45 2.32
CA ALA A 478 -0.80 25.77 2.14
C ALA A 478 -0.79 24.90 0.88
N PHE A 479 -1.88 24.18 0.61
CA PHE A 479 -2.03 23.38 -0.61
C PHE A 479 -1.99 24.25 -1.88
N LYS A 480 -2.69 25.39 -1.89
CA LYS A 480 -2.63 26.33 -3.01
C LYS A 480 -1.22 26.83 -3.25
N GLN A 481 -0.53 27.25 -2.19
CA GLN A 481 0.86 27.73 -2.29
C GLN A 481 1.81 26.64 -2.80
N ALA A 482 1.65 25.41 -2.31
CA ALA A 482 2.42 24.27 -2.77
C ALA A 482 2.12 23.93 -4.24
N TYR A 483 0.87 24.03 -4.70
CA TYR A 483 0.55 23.76 -6.10
C TYR A 483 1.06 24.87 -7.03
N GLU A 484 1.06 26.13 -6.58
CA GLU A 484 1.45 27.28 -7.39
C GLU A 484 2.90 27.21 -7.90
N GLN A 485 3.78 26.44 -7.22
CA GLN A 485 5.15 26.19 -7.66
C GLN A 485 5.23 25.51 -9.05
N PHE A 486 4.14 24.88 -9.50
CA PHE A 486 4.05 24.21 -10.79
C PHE A 486 3.60 25.14 -11.93
N ARG A 487 3.22 26.39 -11.67
CA ARG A 487 2.76 27.31 -12.72
C ARG A 487 3.83 27.51 -13.79
N ARG A 488 3.44 27.36 -15.06
CA ARG A 488 4.25 27.60 -16.26
C ARG A 488 3.41 28.34 -17.29
N ASP A 489 3.99 29.33 -17.97
CA ASP A 489 3.32 30.12 -19.02
C ASP A 489 1.92 30.64 -18.61
N ASP A 490 1.84 31.20 -17.39
CA ASP A 490 0.62 31.70 -16.75
C ASP A 490 -0.50 30.67 -16.50
N ALA A 491 -0.23 29.36 -16.62
CA ALA A 491 -1.19 28.29 -16.35
C ALA A 491 -0.67 27.22 -15.38
N LEU A 492 -1.59 26.57 -14.67
CA LEU A 492 -1.31 25.45 -13.77
C LEU A 492 -1.49 24.13 -14.51
N PRO A 493 -0.48 23.25 -14.51
CA PRO A 493 -0.56 21.96 -15.16
C PRO A 493 -1.33 20.93 -14.32
N ALA A 494 -1.97 20.01 -15.01
CA ALA A 494 -2.44 18.74 -14.50
C ALA A 494 -2.02 17.65 -15.50
N SER A 495 -1.01 16.87 -15.13
CA SER A 495 -0.47 15.84 -16.00
C SER A 495 -1.25 14.53 -15.87
N TYR A 496 -1.45 13.84 -16.99
CA TYR A 496 -2.09 12.54 -17.07
C TYR A 496 -1.20 11.59 -17.88
N GLU A 497 -0.84 10.48 -17.25
CA GLU A 497 -0.18 9.37 -17.95
C GLU A 497 -1.26 8.42 -18.43
N LEU A 498 -1.31 8.20 -19.73
CA LEU A 498 -2.31 7.38 -20.40
C LEU A 498 -1.67 6.13 -20.97
N PHE A 499 -2.31 4.99 -20.75
CA PHE A 499 -1.97 3.73 -21.41
C PHE A 499 -3.13 3.35 -22.34
N TYR A 500 -2.81 3.17 -23.62
CA TYR A 500 -3.71 2.61 -24.63
C TYR A 500 -3.26 1.19 -24.93
N VAL A 501 -4.18 0.24 -24.80
CA VAL A 501 -3.87 -1.19 -24.81
C VAL A 501 -4.83 -1.91 -25.74
N LEU A 502 -4.27 -2.68 -26.67
CA LEU A 502 -5.02 -3.64 -27.46
C LEU A 502 -4.60 -5.05 -27.04
N VAL A 503 -5.55 -5.83 -26.53
CA VAL A 503 -5.36 -7.25 -26.24
C VAL A 503 -6.29 -8.10 -27.07
N GLN A 504 -5.86 -9.32 -27.38
CA GLN A 504 -6.61 -10.27 -28.19
C GLN A 504 -6.67 -11.63 -27.49
N ALA A 505 -7.85 -12.25 -27.47
CA ALA A 505 -8.00 -13.64 -27.06
C ALA A 505 -7.38 -14.57 -28.12
N PRO A 506 -6.65 -15.62 -27.73
CA PRO A 506 -6.03 -16.53 -28.67
C PRO A 506 -7.09 -17.18 -29.57
N TRP A 507 -6.74 -17.40 -30.84
CA TRP A 507 -7.57 -18.22 -31.73
C TRP A 507 -7.66 -19.64 -31.18
N ALA A 508 -8.81 -20.29 -31.37
CA ALA A 508 -8.92 -21.70 -31.05
C ALA A 508 -7.89 -22.47 -31.88
N THR A 509 -6.99 -23.20 -31.23
CA THR A 509 -6.13 -24.15 -31.93
C THR A 509 -7.05 -25.14 -32.65
N SER A 510 -6.97 -25.17 -33.97
CA SER A 510 -7.60 -26.23 -34.76
C SER A 510 -7.04 -27.56 -34.25
N GLU A 511 -7.82 -28.30 -33.48
CA GLU A 511 -7.57 -29.71 -33.23
C GLU A 511 -7.59 -30.40 -34.61
N ASN A 512 -6.42 -30.85 -35.06
CA ASN A 512 -6.26 -31.70 -36.23
C ASN A 512 -6.57 -33.15 -35.87
#